data_AF-A0A915C314-F1
#
_entry.id   AF-A0A915C314-F1
#
_cell.length_a   1.000
_cell.length_b   1.000
_cell.length_c   1.000
_cell.angle_alpha   90.00
_cell.angle_beta   90.00
_cell.angle_gamma   90.00
#
_symmetry.space_group_name_H-M   'P 1'
#
loop_
_entity.id
_entity.type
_entity.pdbx_description
1 polymer ?
#
loop_
_entity_poly.entity_id
_entity_poly.type
_entity_poly.pdbx_seq_one_letter_code
_entity_poly.pdbx_strand_id
1 'polypeptide(L)'
;MRFILRPLLYLFFSKLMKMKIKDGDVAATTVKAVSAIDFPSQLRYIQQLRDSHVQVLMVYSGSDPFIEQSISDHLVEAFGSIKRLICSSVVPEDSTTDEYIEAVRSGERKVAVCFAKEGHQLQKTRAKFLADAIVAMLEMNQNPATMH
;
A
#
# COMPACT_ATOMS: atom_id res chain seq x y z
N MET A 1 21.62 18.80 22.00
CA MET A 1 20.46 18.30 21.22
C MET A 1 20.44 16.77 21.01
N ARG A 2 21.54 16.11 20.64
CA ARG A 2 21.58 14.64 20.39
C ARG A 2 21.09 13.75 21.56
N PHE A 3 21.35 14.15 22.80
CA PHE A 3 20.99 13.38 24.00
C PHE A 3 19.48 13.31 24.28
N ILE A 4 18.69 14.27 23.79
CA ILE A 4 17.23 14.30 23.97
C ILE A 4 16.52 13.72 22.73
N LEU A 5 17.04 14.01 21.54
CA LEU A 5 16.40 13.61 20.28
C LEU A 5 16.39 12.09 20.06
N ARG A 6 17.49 11.40 20.38
CA ARG A 6 17.62 9.94 20.20
C ARG A 6 16.62 9.12 21.04
N PRO A 7 16.46 9.34 22.35
CA PRO A 7 15.46 8.62 23.13
C PRO A 7 14.03 8.97 22.72
N LEU A 8 13.76 10.20 22.28
CA LEU A 8 12.44 10.63 21.82
C LEU A 8 12.06 9.95 20.49
N LEU A 9 13.00 9.86 19.55
CA LEU A 9 12.85 9.08 18.33
C LEU A 9 12.66 7.60 18.62
N TYR A 10 13.47 7.00 19.50
CA TYR A 10 13.30 5.60 19.90
C TYR A 10 11.89 5.35 20.47
N LEU A 11 11.37 6.26 21.31
CA LEU A 11 10.06 6.12 21.92
C LEU A 11 8.92 6.29 20.90
N PHE A 12 9.05 7.23 19.96
CA PHE A 12 8.12 7.39 18.84
C PHE A 12 8.07 6.13 17.97
N PHE A 13 9.21 5.65 17.49
CA PHE A 13 9.24 4.49 16.61
C PHE A 13 8.85 3.17 17.31
N SER A 14 9.27 2.96 18.56
CA SER A 14 8.99 1.71 19.30
C SER A 14 7.57 1.66 19.87
N LYS A 15 7.09 2.75 20.51
CA LYS A 15 5.79 2.75 21.19
C LYS A 15 4.65 3.25 20.32
N LEU A 16 4.85 4.32 19.55
CA LEU A 16 3.78 4.84 18.70
C LEU A 16 3.66 4.02 17.42
N MET A 17 4.79 3.65 16.81
CA MET A 17 4.81 2.99 15.50
C MET A 17 5.00 1.47 15.56
N LYS A 18 5.14 0.90 16.77
CA LYS A 18 5.30 -0.54 17.02
C LYS A 18 6.40 -1.20 16.16
N MET A 19 7.41 -0.43 15.76
CA MET A 19 8.57 -0.96 15.04
C MET A 19 9.59 -1.51 16.02
N LYS A 20 10.14 -2.70 15.71
CA LYS A 20 11.29 -3.22 16.44
C LYS A 20 12.55 -2.47 15.99
N ILE A 21 12.91 -1.41 16.69
CA ILE A 21 14.13 -0.63 16.43
C ILE A 21 15.15 -0.90 17.53
N LYS A 22 16.41 -1.09 17.15
CA LYS A 22 17.48 -1.51 18.07
C LYS A 22 17.91 -0.38 19.02
N ASP A 23 18.01 0.85 18.51
CA ASP A 23 18.44 2.02 19.27
C ASP A 23 18.03 3.34 18.56
N GLY A 24 18.34 4.47 19.19
CA GLY A 24 18.03 5.80 18.66
C GLY A 24 18.87 6.22 17.44
N ASP A 25 19.98 5.56 17.14
CA ASP A 25 20.79 5.83 15.95
C ASP A 25 20.16 5.19 14.70
N VAL A 26 19.61 3.98 14.85
CA VAL A 26 18.79 3.36 13.80
C VAL A 26 17.56 4.23 13.53
N ALA A 27 16.87 4.71 14.57
CA ALA A 27 15.71 5.60 14.39
C ALA A 27 16.08 6.90 13.65
N ALA A 28 17.18 7.55 14.02
CA ALA A 28 17.65 8.77 13.34
C ALA A 28 18.03 8.53 11.87
N THR A 29 18.65 7.37 11.58
CA THR A 29 19.00 6.98 10.21
C THR A 29 17.75 6.73 9.37
N THR A 30 16.73 6.07 9.94
CA THR A 30 15.43 5.86 9.28
C THR A 30 14.76 7.19 8.94
N VAL A 31 14.71 8.15 9.88
CA VAL A 31 14.16 9.49 9.62
C VAL A 31 14.91 10.16 8.48
N LYS A 32 16.25 10.13 8.51
CA LYS A 32 17.07 10.72 7.45
C LYS A 32 16.79 10.08 6.09
N ALA A 33 16.68 8.76 6.02
CA ALA A 33 16.39 8.04 4.79
C ALA A 33 15.00 8.40 4.24
N VAL A 34 13.96 8.38 5.08
CA VAL A 34 12.59 8.73 4.68
C VAL A 34 12.50 10.20 4.24
N SER A 35 13.20 11.11 4.94
CA SER A 35 13.22 12.54 4.58
C SER A 35 13.89 12.85 3.24
N ALA A 36 14.66 11.90 2.69
CA ALA A 36 15.30 12.05 1.39
C ALA A 36 14.43 11.52 0.23
N ILE A 37 13.27 10.91 0.53
CA ILE A 37 12.35 10.39 -0.48
C ILE A 37 11.48 11.53 -0.98
N ASP A 38 11.50 11.76 -2.30
CA ASP A 38 10.72 12.78 -2.98
C ASP A 38 9.65 12.13 -3.86
N PHE A 39 8.38 12.23 -3.47
CA PHE A 39 7.26 11.65 -4.19
C PHE A 39 7.07 12.22 -5.62
N PRO A 40 7.12 13.54 -5.85
CA PRO A 40 7.08 14.14 -7.19
C PRO A 40 8.02 13.50 -8.22
N SER A 41 9.29 13.27 -7.87
CA SER A 41 10.24 12.62 -8.79
C SER A 41 9.93 11.16 -9.11
N GLN A 42 9.09 10.49 -8.30
CA GLN A 42 8.67 9.11 -8.55
C GLN A 42 7.46 8.99 -9.48
N LEU A 43 6.71 10.07 -9.74
CA LEU A 43 5.50 10.05 -10.57
C LEU A 43 5.75 9.51 -11.99
N ARG A 44 6.96 9.68 -12.53
CA ARG A 44 7.34 9.12 -13.86
C ARG A 44 7.18 7.60 -13.93
N TYR A 45 7.45 6.88 -12.84
CA TYR A 45 7.34 5.42 -12.80
C TYR A 45 5.89 4.97 -12.70
N ILE A 46 5.06 5.78 -12.06
CA ILE A 46 3.62 5.59 -11.99
C ILE A 46 2.99 5.75 -13.37
N GLN A 47 3.41 6.77 -14.11
CA GLN A 47 2.99 6.96 -15.51
C GLN A 47 3.41 5.78 -16.39
N GLN A 48 4.63 5.25 -16.21
CA GLN A 48 5.09 4.06 -16.93
C GLN A 48 4.19 2.84 -16.67
N LEU A 49 3.78 2.58 -15.42
CA LEU A 49 2.86 1.50 -15.10
C LEU A 49 1.44 1.76 -15.64
N ARG A 50 0.96 3.00 -15.54
CA ARG A 50 -0.33 3.42 -16.08
C ARG A 50 -0.43 3.18 -17.59
N ASP A 51 0.61 3.54 -18.33
CA ASP A 51 0.59 3.47 -19.80
C ASP A 51 0.91 2.06 -20.32
N SER A 52 1.29 1.15 -19.42
CA SER A 52 1.56 -0.24 -19.75
C SER A 52 0.30 -1.12 -19.76
N HIS A 53 0.48 -2.29 -20.37
CA HIS A 53 -0.43 -3.42 -20.29
C HIS A 53 -0.10 -4.36 -19.13
N VAL A 54 0.55 -3.93 -18.05
CA VAL A 54 0.70 -4.80 -16.87
C VAL A 54 -0.54 -4.72 -15.99
N GLN A 55 -0.85 -5.83 -15.31
CA GLN A 55 -1.82 -5.77 -14.22
C GLN A 55 -1.18 -5.11 -13.00
N VAL A 56 -1.95 -4.27 -12.31
CA VAL A 56 -1.50 -3.50 -11.16
C VAL A 56 -2.47 -3.69 -10.01
N LEU A 57 -1.95 -4.20 -8.90
CA LEU A 57 -2.62 -4.21 -7.60
C LEU A 57 -1.89 -3.22 -6.69
N MET A 58 -2.59 -2.16 -6.29
CA MET A 58 -2.13 -1.23 -5.26
C MET A 58 -2.90 -1.50 -3.97
N VAL A 59 -2.19 -1.67 -2.85
CA VAL A 59 -2.82 -1.88 -1.54
C VAL A 59 -2.18 -0.92 -0.55
N TYR A 60 -3.01 -0.15 0.15
CA TYR A 60 -2.53 0.88 1.08
C TYR A 60 -3.48 1.06 2.27
N SER A 61 -2.93 1.64 3.32
CA SER A 61 -3.58 1.85 4.61
C SER A 61 -4.06 3.29 4.75
N GLY A 62 -5.24 3.48 5.34
CA GLY A 62 -5.73 4.83 5.67
C GLY A 62 -5.28 5.36 7.02
N SER A 63 -4.91 4.48 7.96
CA SER A 63 -4.47 4.85 9.32
C SER A 63 -2.97 4.59 9.51
N ASP A 64 -2.17 4.89 8.48
CA ASP A 64 -0.73 4.70 8.45
C ASP A 64 0.01 5.95 8.99
N PRO A 65 0.82 5.82 10.06
CA PRO A 65 1.55 6.96 10.63
C PRO A 65 2.78 7.40 9.82
N PHE A 66 3.18 6.67 8.78
CA PHE A 66 4.34 6.97 7.94
C PHE A 66 3.96 7.56 6.59
N ILE A 67 2.91 7.01 5.99
CA ILE A 67 2.41 7.42 4.68
C ILE A 67 0.98 7.89 4.88
N GLU A 68 0.80 9.21 4.87
CA GLU A 68 -0.54 9.79 4.97
C GLU A 68 -1.44 9.24 3.85
N GLN A 69 -2.70 8.95 4.20
CA GLN A 69 -3.66 8.46 3.21
C GLN A 69 -3.76 9.40 2.01
N SER A 70 -3.69 10.72 2.22
CA SER A 70 -3.68 11.75 1.17
C SER A 70 -2.58 11.54 0.11
N ILE A 71 -1.39 11.09 0.51
CA ILE A 71 -0.29 10.78 -0.42
C ILE A 71 -0.60 9.53 -1.24
N SER A 72 -1.17 8.50 -0.59
CA SER A 72 -1.61 7.28 -1.29
C SER A 72 -2.78 7.54 -2.23
N ASP A 73 -3.69 8.43 -1.85
CA ASP A 73 -4.84 8.85 -2.65
C ASP A 73 -4.35 9.61 -3.89
N HIS A 74 -3.41 10.54 -3.73
CA HIS A 74 -2.77 11.25 -4.84
C HIS A 74 -2.03 10.29 -5.79
N LEU A 75 -1.38 9.25 -5.25
CA LEU A 75 -0.74 8.20 -6.06
C LEU A 75 -1.77 7.43 -6.92
N VAL A 76 -2.89 7.07 -6.32
CA VAL A 76 -3.99 6.38 -7.03
C VAL A 76 -4.61 7.29 -8.08
N GLU A 77 -4.82 8.57 -7.77
CA GLU A 77 -5.34 9.55 -8.73
C GLU A 77 -4.38 9.77 -9.91
N ALA A 78 -3.07 9.78 -9.67
CA ALA A 78 -2.05 9.89 -10.73
C ALA A 78 -2.07 8.70 -11.72
N PHE A 79 -2.61 7.55 -11.32
CA PHE A 79 -2.84 6.41 -12.20
C PHE A 79 -4.01 6.64 -13.19
N GLY A 80 -4.90 7.60 -12.95
CA GLY A 80 -6.05 7.87 -13.82
C GLY A 80 -7.11 6.77 -13.76
N SER A 81 -7.17 5.91 -14.78
CA SER A 81 -8.17 4.83 -14.86
C SER A 81 -7.74 3.63 -13.99
N ILE A 82 -8.00 3.72 -12.69
CA ILE A 82 -7.78 2.67 -11.71
C ILE A 82 -9.05 2.44 -10.90
N LYS A 83 -9.47 1.18 -10.77
CA LYS A 83 -10.63 0.82 -9.95
C LYS A 83 -10.25 0.95 -8.47
N ARG A 84 -10.92 1.85 -7.74
CA ARG A 84 -10.68 2.04 -6.30
C ARG A 84 -11.72 1.30 -5.46
N LEU A 85 -11.25 0.47 -4.54
CA LEU A 85 -12.05 -0.19 -3.50
C LEU A 85 -11.64 0.39 -2.13
N ILE A 86 -12.61 0.81 -1.31
CA ILE A 86 -12.34 1.43 0.00
C ILE A 86 -13.02 0.61 1.10
N CYS A 87 -12.20 -0.13 1.85
CA CYS A 87 -12.63 -0.90 3.00
C CYS A 87 -12.72 0.02 4.23
N SER A 88 -13.93 0.57 4.45
CA SER A 88 -14.21 1.62 5.43
C SER A 88 -14.58 1.09 6.83
N SER A 89 -14.93 -0.19 6.92
CA SER A 89 -15.26 -0.87 8.17
C SER A 89 -14.32 -2.05 8.39
N VAL A 90 -14.42 -2.70 9.55
CA VAL A 90 -13.83 -4.03 9.74
C VAL A 90 -14.70 -5.02 8.95
N VAL A 91 -14.73 -4.87 7.63
CA VAL A 91 -15.35 -5.86 6.76
C VAL A 91 -14.52 -7.15 6.89
N PRO A 92 -15.15 -8.33 6.96
CA PRO A 92 -14.43 -9.59 6.80
C PRO A 92 -13.55 -9.54 5.56
N GLU A 93 -12.31 -9.99 5.70
CA GLU A 93 -11.29 -9.97 4.64
C GLU A 93 -11.80 -10.62 3.35
N ASP A 94 -12.60 -11.68 3.48
CA ASP A 94 -13.20 -12.43 2.37
C ASP A 94 -14.08 -11.56 1.45
N SER A 95 -14.87 -10.63 2.01
CA SER A 95 -15.71 -9.74 1.20
C SER A 95 -14.89 -8.78 0.34
N THR A 96 -13.74 -8.32 0.83
CA THR A 96 -12.84 -7.45 0.06
C THR A 96 -12.10 -8.24 -1.01
N THR A 97 -11.73 -9.49 -0.72
CA THR A 97 -11.17 -10.43 -1.69
C THR A 97 -12.17 -10.70 -2.82
N ASP A 98 -13.44 -10.95 -2.51
CA ASP A 98 -14.48 -11.20 -3.52
C ASP A 98 -14.72 -10.00 -4.43
N GLU A 99 -14.81 -8.79 -3.86
CA GLU A 99 -14.92 -7.54 -4.64
C GLU A 99 -13.72 -7.33 -5.57
N TYR A 100 -12.51 -7.62 -5.09
CA TYR A 100 -11.30 -7.54 -5.90
C TYR A 100 -11.32 -8.56 -7.04
N ILE A 101 -11.65 -9.82 -6.75
CA ILE A 101 -11.71 -10.89 -7.73
C ILE A 101 -12.74 -10.55 -8.81
N GLU A 102 -13.91 -10.05 -8.43
CA GLU A 102 -14.96 -9.65 -9.37
C GLU A 102 -14.52 -8.50 -10.27
N ALA A 103 -13.82 -7.50 -9.72
CA ALA A 103 -13.25 -6.42 -10.51
C ALA A 103 -12.29 -6.96 -11.58
N VAL A 104 -11.34 -7.82 -11.19
CA VAL A 104 -10.37 -8.39 -12.13
C VAL A 104 -11.04 -9.29 -13.18
N ARG A 105 -12.04 -10.09 -12.79
CA ARG A 105 -12.83 -10.93 -13.72
C ARG A 105 -13.64 -10.10 -14.72
N SER A 106 -14.10 -8.92 -14.31
CA SER A 106 -14.79 -7.97 -15.17
C SER A 106 -13.86 -7.23 -16.14
N GLY A 107 -12.56 -7.56 -16.15
CA GLY A 107 -11.57 -6.96 -17.03
C GLY A 107 -10.79 -5.79 -16.43
N GLU A 108 -11.02 -5.45 -15.15
CA GLU A 108 -10.24 -4.40 -14.49
C GLU A 108 -8.78 -4.86 -14.32
N ARG A 109 -7.86 -4.14 -14.96
CA ARG A 109 -6.44 -4.49 -14.94
C ARG A 109 -5.66 -3.75 -13.86
N LYS A 110 -6.22 -2.64 -13.37
CA LYS A 110 -5.58 -1.74 -12.42
C LYS A 110 -6.57 -1.54 -11.29
N VAL A 111 -6.25 -2.07 -10.11
CA VAL A 111 -7.10 -1.99 -8.92
C VAL A 111 -6.30 -1.46 -7.74
N ALA A 112 -6.87 -0.50 -7.03
CA ALA A 112 -6.35 0.06 -5.80
C ALA A 112 -7.29 -0.25 -4.63
N VAL A 113 -6.78 -0.87 -3.58
CA VAL A 113 -7.55 -1.25 -2.39
C VAL A 113 -7.04 -0.48 -1.18
N CYS A 114 -7.91 0.35 -0.60
CA CYS A 114 -7.65 1.09 0.62
C CYS A 114 -8.24 0.36 1.82
N PHE A 115 -7.40 -0.01 2.79
CA PHE A 115 -7.86 -0.45 4.10
C PHE A 115 -7.84 0.75 5.06
N ALA A 116 -8.93 1.51 5.10
CA ALA A 116 -8.96 2.84 5.71
C ALA A 116 -8.63 2.84 7.21
N LYS A 117 -8.98 1.76 7.92
CA LYS A 117 -8.79 1.60 9.38
C LYS A 117 -7.53 0.82 9.77
N GLU A 118 -6.73 0.40 8.79
CA GLU A 118 -5.52 -0.37 9.03
C GLU A 118 -4.28 0.52 9.16
N GLY A 119 -3.29 0.02 9.90
CA GLY A 119 -1.99 0.67 10.05
C GLY A 119 -0.99 0.24 8.97
N HIS A 120 0.25 0.74 9.07
CA HIS A 120 1.31 0.55 8.07
C HIS A 120 1.59 -0.89 7.64
N GLN A 121 1.38 -1.88 8.53
CA GLN A 121 1.82 -3.26 8.32
C GLN A 121 0.71 -4.16 7.73
N LEU A 122 0.20 -3.83 6.53
CA LEU A 122 -0.84 -4.62 5.86
C LEU A 122 -0.41 -6.06 5.57
N GLN A 123 0.88 -6.31 5.35
CA GLN A 123 1.43 -7.66 5.22
C GLN A 123 1.25 -8.52 6.49
N LYS A 124 0.95 -7.90 7.64
CA LYS A 124 0.62 -8.61 8.88
C LYS A 124 -0.88 -8.68 9.11
N THR A 125 -1.60 -7.58 8.86
CA THR A 125 -3.03 -7.48 9.21
C THR A 125 -3.97 -7.96 8.10
N ARG A 126 -3.49 -8.02 6.85
CA ARG A 126 -4.24 -8.39 5.64
C ARG A 126 -3.46 -9.38 4.76
N ALA A 127 -2.72 -10.27 5.41
CA ALA A 127 -1.84 -11.24 4.73
C ALA A 127 -2.62 -12.20 3.82
N LYS A 128 -3.82 -12.62 4.24
CA LYS A 128 -4.66 -13.54 3.47
C LYS A 128 -5.18 -12.86 2.21
N PHE A 129 -5.73 -11.65 2.32
CA PHE A 129 -6.15 -10.83 1.18
C PHE A 129 -5.02 -10.64 0.19
N LEU A 130 -3.82 -10.26 0.66
CA LEU A 130 -2.67 -10.06 -0.22
C LEU A 130 -2.31 -11.34 -0.99
N ALA A 131 -2.30 -12.49 -0.32
CA ALA A 131 -2.02 -13.77 -0.97
C ALA A 131 -3.10 -14.13 -2.00
N ASP A 132 -4.37 -14.09 -1.60
CA ASP A 132 -5.51 -14.46 -2.44
C ASP A 132 -5.62 -13.52 -3.66
N ALA A 133 -5.42 -12.21 -3.47
CA ALA A 133 -5.43 -11.22 -4.54
C ALA A 133 -4.29 -11.41 -5.55
N ILE A 134 -3.09 -11.77 -5.09
CA ILE A 134 -1.95 -12.07 -5.96
C ILE A 134 -2.21 -13.35 -6.76
N VAL A 135 -2.72 -14.41 -6.13
CA VAL A 135 -3.06 -15.66 -6.81
C VAL A 135 -4.11 -15.40 -7.89
N ALA A 136 -5.20 -14.71 -7.56
CA ALA A 136 -6.24 -14.37 -8.53
C ALA A 136 -5.70 -13.52 -9.70
N MET A 137 -4.82 -12.56 -9.43
CA MET A 137 -4.16 -11.76 -10.47
C MET A 137 -3.34 -12.64 -11.44
N LEU A 138 -2.54 -13.57 -10.91
CA LEU A 138 -1.67 -14.43 -11.70
C LEU A 138 -2.45 -15.47 -12.51
N GLU A 139 -3.47 -16.09 -11.92
CA GLU A 139 -4.31 -17.09 -12.60
C GLU A 139 -5.12 -16.49 -13.76
N MET A 140 -5.60 -15.25 -13.61
CA MET A 140 -6.29 -14.54 -14.70
C MET A 140 -5.37 -14.28 -15.90
N ASN A 141 -4.06 -14.10 -15.70
CA ASN A 141 -3.12 -13.93 -16.81
C ASN A 141 -2.79 -15.23 -17.54
N GLN A 142 -3.03 -16.39 -16.92
CA GLN A 142 -2.76 -17.70 -17.53
C GLN A 142 -3.92 -18.23 -18.36
N ASN A 143 -5.09 -17.59 -18.31
CA ASN A 143 -6.28 -18.05 -19.01
C ASN A 143 -6.53 -17.21 -20.29
N PRO A 144 -6.17 -17.69 -21.49
CA PRO A 144 -6.26 -16.91 -22.73
C PRO A 144 -7.70 -16.62 -23.20
N ALA A 145 -8.73 -17.18 -22.54
CA ALA A 145 -10.13 -17.03 -22.90
C ALA A 145 -10.74 -15.66 -22.55
N THR A 146 -10.05 -14.82 -21.77
CA THR A 146 -10.52 -13.49 -21.31
C THR A 146 -9.82 -12.32 -22.00
N MET A 147 -9.01 -12.54 -23.05
CA MET A 147 -8.37 -11.48 -23.85
C MET A 147 -9.21 -11.06 -25.09
N HIS A 148 -10.53 -10.92 -24.93
CA HIS A 148 -11.43 -10.43 -25.99
C HIS A 148 -12.19 -9.19 -25.57
#